data_AF-A0AAQ3WMY9-F1
#
_entry.id   AF-A0AAQ3WMY9-F1
#
_cell.length_a   1.000
_cell.length_b   1.000
_cell.length_c   1.000
_cell.angle_alpha   90.00
_cell.angle_beta   90.00
_cell.angle_gamma   90.00
#
_symmetry.space_group_name_H-M   'P 1'
#
loop_
_entity.id
_entity.type
_entity.pdbx_description
1 polymer ?
#
loop_
_entity_poly.entity_id
_entity_poly.type
_entity_poly.pdbx_seq_one_letter_code
_entity_poly.pdbx_strand_id
1 'polypeptide(L)'
;MTKRWILATKLIVKALVVIQRQLLAQNCGAFNRFKGDYFRAVAKQSIVVLLKFADGFTSTQSPEKLIYVLELYETLSSSAPGLLHLFTGPHTELISRQVPVVLAKLARALRAATGALVIKIQTESSQAEGVGVHPLAG
;
A
#
# COMPACT_ATOMS: atom_id res chain seq x y z
N MET A 1 4.06 5.13 -13.06
CA MET A 1 2.73 4.83 -12.47
C MET A 1 2.75 4.87 -10.94
N THR A 2 3.74 4.27 -10.28
CA THR A 2 3.87 4.20 -8.80
C THR A 2 3.82 5.57 -8.12
N LYS A 3 4.59 6.56 -8.60
CA LYS A 3 4.56 7.95 -8.07
C LYS A 3 3.17 8.58 -8.08
N ARG A 4 2.38 8.35 -9.14
CA ARG A 4 1.00 8.86 -9.23
C ARG A 4 0.09 8.17 -8.22
N TRP A 5 0.24 6.85 -8.04
CA TRP A 5 -0.49 6.10 -7.03
C TRP A 5 -0.15 6.56 -5.61
N ILE A 6 1.12 6.85 -5.32
CA ILE A 6 1.55 7.36 -4.01
C ILE A 6 0.87 8.69 -3.69
N LEU A 7 0.90 9.63 -4.64
CA LEU A 7 0.24 10.94 -4.50
C LEU A 7 -1.28 10.76 -4.33
N ALA A 8 -1.90 9.94 -5.17
CA ALA A 8 -3.33 9.66 -5.10
C ALA A 8 -3.73 9.05 -3.75
N THR A 9 -2.98 8.07 -3.25
CA THR A 9 -3.23 7.41 -1.96
C THR A 9 -3.17 8.43 -0.82
N LYS A 10 -2.10 9.23 -0.76
CA LYS A 10 -1.95 10.27 0.27
C LYS A 10 -3.09 11.30 0.21
N LEU A 11 -3.49 11.72 -0.99
CA LEU A 11 -4.55 12.70 -1.17
C LEU A 11 -5.92 12.12 -0.78
N ILE A 12 -6.26 10.94 -1.27
CA ILE A 12 -7.55 10.27 -1.01
C ILE A 12 -7.70 9.99 0.49
N VAL A 13 -6.67 9.46 1.14
CA VAL A 13 -6.72 9.16 2.59
C VAL A 13 -6.98 10.45 3.39
N LYS A 14 -6.23 11.52 3.09
CA LYS A 14 -6.44 12.84 3.73
C LYS A 14 -7.84 13.38 3.47
N ALA A 15 -8.31 13.33 2.21
CA ALA A 15 -9.62 13.81 1.82
C ALA A 15 -10.73 13.04 2.56
N LEU A 16 -10.64 11.71 2.62
CA LEU A 16 -11.62 10.87 3.32
C LEU A 16 -11.69 11.20 4.82
N VAL A 17 -10.55 11.46 5.48
CA VAL A 17 -10.52 11.88 6.89
C VAL A 17 -11.22 13.23 7.08
N VAL A 18 -10.94 14.21 6.20
CA VAL A 18 -11.59 15.53 6.27
C VAL A 18 -13.10 15.41 6.01
N ILE A 19 -13.50 14.67 4.98
CA ILE A 19 -14.91 14.45 4.62
C ILE A 19 -15.65 13.78 5.78
N GLN A 20 -15.07 12.75 6.41
CA GLN A 20 -15.71 12.08 7.54
C GLN A 20 -15.96 13.06 8.69
N ARG A 21 -14.93 13.84 9.06
CA ARG A 21 -15.04 14.84 10.14
C ARG A 21 -16.12 15.87 9.83
N GLN A 22 -16.13 16.42 8.62
CA GLN A 22 -17.13 17.40 8.21
C GLN A 22 -18.54 16.81 8.18
N LEU A 23 -18.70 15.61 7.63
CA LEU A 23 -20.01 14.94 7.54
C LEU A 23 -20.59 14.68 8.95
N LEU A 24 -19.75 14.20 9.88
CA LEU A 24 -20.15 13.92 11.26
C LEU A 24 -20.45 15.20 12.05
N ALA A 25 -19.76 16.31 11.77
CA ALA A 25 -20.00 17.59 12.45
C ALA A 25 -21.29 18.29 12.00
N GLN A 26 -21.75 18.05 10.77
CA GLN A 26 -23.00 18.66 10.29
C GLN A 26 -24.22 18.09 11.02
N ASN A 27 -25.30 18.85 11.10
CA ASN A 27 -26.62 18.32 11.48
C ASN A 27 -27.45 18.13 10.20
N CYS A 28 -27.79 16.88 9.87
CA CYS A 28 -28.60 16.53 8.70
C CYS A 28 -29.96 15.94 9.09
N GLY A 29 -30.46 16.23 10.31
CA GLY A 29 -31.75 15.76 10.80
C GLY A 29 -31.86 14.23 10.80
N ALA A 30 -32.90 13.70 10.17
CA ALA A 30 -33.15 12.25 10.09
C ALA A 30 -32.00 11.48 9.41
N PHE A 31 -31.16 12.14 8.59
CA PHE A 31 -30.02 11.50 7.96
C PHE A 31 -28.84 11.25 8.92
N ASN A 32 -28.82 11.88 10.10
CA ASN A 32 -27.72 11.71 11.07
C ASN A 32 -27.42 10.24 11.40
N ARG A 33 -28.46 9.40 11.46
CA ARG A 33 -28.32 7.95 11.73
C ARG A 33 -27.63 7.17 10.60
N PHE A 34 -27.59 7.70 9.37
CA PHE A 34 -27.06 7.01 8.18
C PHE A 34 -25.69 7.55 7.72
N LYS A 35 -25.23 8.68 8.27
CA LYS A 35 -23.99 9.35 7.83
C LYS A 35 -22.78 8.43 7.80
N GLY A 36 -22.61 7.62 8.86
CA GLY A 36 -21.50 6.68 8.97
C GLY A 36 -21.53 5.63 7.87
N ASP A 37 -22.69 5.02 7.64
CA ASP A 37 -22.86 3.97 6.61
C ASP A 37 -22.70 4.53 5.21
N TYR A 38 -23.28 5.70 4.94
CA TYR A 38 -23.12 6.40 3.67
C TYR A 38 -21.65 6.73 3.38
N PHE A 39 -20.96 7.33 4.35
CA PHE A 39 -19.53 7.63 4.21
C PHE A 39 -18.71 6.37 3.94
N ARG A 40 -18.93 5.30 4.71
CA ARG A 40 -18.24 4.02 4.52
C ARG A 40 -18.49 3.42 3.14
N ALA A 41 -19.73 3.47 2.65
CA ALA A 41 -20.07 2.96 1.32
C ALA A 41 -19.30 3.70 0.22
N VAL A 42 -19.22 5.04 0.30
CA VAL A 42 -18.48 5.87 -0.65
C VAL A 42 -16.96 5.65 -0.52
N ALA A 43 -16.43 5.66 0.70
CA ALA A 43 -15.00 5.50 0.97
C ALA A 43 -14.46 4.13 0.55
N LYS A 44 -15.28 3.07 0.72
CA LYS A 44 -14.91 1.69 0.40
C LYS A 44 -14.43 1.54 -1.05
N GLN A 45 -15.16 2.12 -2.00
CA GLN A 45 -14.82 1.96 -3.42
C GLN A 45 -13.45 2.54 -3.75
N SER A 46 -13.16 3.74 -3.28
CA SER A 46 -11.86 4.40 -3.47
C SER A 46 -10.72 3.58 -2.87
N ILE A 47 -10.91 3.02 -1.68
CA ILE A 47 -9.88 2.24 -0.99
C ILE A 47 -9.65 0.89 -1.69
N VAL A 48 -10.71 0.21 -2.14
CA VAL A 48 -10.57 -1.05 -2.89
C VAL A 48 -9.75 -0.84 -4.17
N VAL A 49 -9.95 0.27 -4.89
CA VAL A 49 -9.16 0.58 -6.08
C VAL A 49 -7.68 0.79 -5.73
N LEU A 50 -7.39 1.54 -4.66
CA LEU A 50 -6.02 1.74 -4.20
C LEU A 50 -5.34 0.41 -3.80
N LEU A 51 -6.05 -0.44 -3.06
CA LEU A 51 -5.55 -1.73 -2.62
C LEU A 51 -5.32 -2.70 -3.79
N LYS A 52 -6.22 -2.77 -4.77
CA LYS A 52 -6.05 -3.61 -5.96
C LYS A 52 -4.80 -3.24 -6.76
N PHE A 53 -4.52 -1.94 -6.90
CA PHE A 53 -3.31 -1.50 -7.56
C PHE A 53 -2.06 -1.98 -6.81
N ALA A 54 -2.03 -1.83 -5.48
CA ALA A 54 -0.91 -2.29 -4.66
C ALA A 54 -0.75 -3.82 -4.68
N ASP A 55 -1.85 -4.58 -4.63
CA ASP A 55 -1.84 -6.05 -4.71
C ASP A 55 -1.25 -6.54 -6.05
N GLY A 56 -1.41 -5.78 -7.13
CA GLY A 56 -0.79 -6.10 -8.42
C GLY A 56 0.74 -6.19 -8.40
N PHE A 57 1.40 -5.57 -7.41
CA PHE A 57 2.85 -5.62 -7.25
C PHE A 57 3.31 -6.78 -6.35
N THR A 58 2.40 -7.51 -5.69
CA THR A 58 2.81 -8.55 -4.74
C THR A 58 3.34 -9.82 -5.40
N SER A 59 3.09 -9.99 -6.70
CA SER A 59 3.57 -11.15 -7.47
C SER A 59 4.98 -10.95 -8.04
N THR A 60 5.54 -9.74 -7.97
CA THR A 60 6.83 -9.47 -8.58
C THR A 60 7.98 -9.92 -7.68
N GLN A 61 8.92 -10.65 -8.28
CA GLN A 61 10.19 -11.05 -7.65
C GLN A 61 11.39 -10.38 -8.32
N SER A 62 11.13 -9.43 -9.22
CA SER A 62 12.17 -8.72 -9.99
C SER A 62 12.91 -7.75 -9.07
N PRO A 63 14.25 -7.87 -8.95
CA PRO A 63 15.07 -6.95 -8.16
C PRO A 63 14.93 -5.49 -8.62
N GLU A 64 14.72 -5.28 -9.93
CA GLU A 64 14.57 -3.97 -10.56
C GLU A 64 13.30 -3.25 -10.09
N LYS A 65 12.32 -3.99 -9.57
CA LYS A 65 11.05 -3.45 -9.06
C LYS A 65 11.02 -3.29 -7.55
N LEU A 66 12.08 -3.67 -6.84
CA LEU A 66 12.14 -3.68 -5.37
C LEU A 66 11.88 -2.29 -4.77
N ILE A 67 12.47 -1.25 -5.36
CA ILE A 67 12.24 0.15 -4.96
C ILE A 67 10.75 0.50 -5.03
N TYR A 68 10.04 0.10 -6.08
CA TYR A 68 8.61 0.38 -6.21
C TYR A 68 7.76 -0.35 -5.17
N VAL A 69 8.06 -1.62 -4.89
CA VAL A 69 7.36 -2.40 -3.85
C VAL A 69 7.60 -1.78 -2.48
N LEU A 70 8.80 -1.26 -2.22
CA LEU A 70 9.14 -0.57 -0.98
C LEU A 70 8.34 0.73 -0.83
N GLU A 71 8.33 1.57 -1.86
CA GLU A 71 7.55 2.81 -1.88
C GLU A 71 6.05 2.56 -1.66
N LEU A 72 5.51 1.50 -2.27
CA LEU A 72 4.13 1.05 -2.08
C LEU A 72 3.86 0.63 -0.63
N TYR A 73 4.74 -0.21 -0.07
CA TYR A 73 4.64 -0.67 1.31
C TYR A 73 4.69 0.49 2.31
N GLU A 74 5.67 1.38 2.19
CA GLU A 74 5.81 2.54 3.08
C GLU A 74 4.61 3.49 3.00
N THR A 75 4.13 3.77 1.78
CA THR A 75 2.98 4.66 1.58
C THR A 75 1.70 4.04 2.15
N LEU A 76 1.47 2.75 1.93
CA LEU A 76 0.30 2.07 2.46
C LEU A 76 0.38 1.93 4.00
N SER A 77 1.57 1.61 4.54
CA SER A 77 1.81 1.45 5.97
C SER A 77 1.58 2.77 6.72
N SER A 78 2.14 3.87 6.22
CA SER A 78 1.92 5.21 6.79
C SER A 78 0.46 5.69 6.70
N SER A 79 -0.30 5.21 5.71
CA SER A 79 -1.72 5.56 5.53
C SER A 79 -2.68 4.63 6.27
N ALA A 80 -2.24 3.42 6.65
CA ALA A 80 -3.08 2.38 7.22
C ALA A 80 -3.79 2.80 8.52
N PRO A 81 -3.16 3.48 9.49
CA PRO A 81 -3.87 3.90 10.71
C PRO A 81 -5.07 4.80 10.43
N GLY A 82 -4.90 5.75 9.51
CA GLY A 82 -5.98 6.63 9.07
C GLY A 82 -7.09 5.84 8.40
N LEU A 83 -6.74 4.95 7.46
CA LEU A 83 -7.71 4.07 6.79
C LEU A 83 -8.47 3.17 7.75
N LEU A 84 -7.81 2.54 8.71
CA LEU A 84 -8.45 1.64 9.66
C LEU A 84 -9.39 2.40 10.61
N HIS A 85 -9.02 3.62 11.01
CA HIS A 85 -9.86 4.46 11.86
C HIS A 85 -11.19 4.86 11.19
N LEU A 86 -11.16 5.16 9.88
CA LEU A 86 -12.37 5.45 9.09
C LEU A 86 -13.39 4.28 9.10
N PHE A 87 -12.91 3.07 9.39
CA PHE A 87 -13.65 1.82 9.28
C PHE A 87 -13.78 1.11 10.65
N THR A 88 -14.16 1.86 11.68
CA THR A 88 -14.51 1.34 13.00
C THR A 88 -16.03 1.09 13.12
N GLY A 89 -16.43 -0.07 13.66
CA GLY A 89 -17.84 -0.43 13.90
C GLY A 89 -18.22 -1.88 13.50
N PRO A 90 -19.45 -2.32 13.82
CA PRO A 90 -19.89 -3.72 13.68
C PRO A 90 -19.99 -4.24 12.23
N HIS A 91 -20.12 -3.36 11.24
CA HIS A 91 -20.28 -3.73 9.82
C HIS A 91 -18.99 -3.55 9.00
N THR A 92 -17.84 -3.56 9.67
CA THR A 92 -16.60 -3.02 9.10
C THR A 92 -15.50 -4.05 8.92
N GLU A 93 -15.80 -5.11 8.18
CA GLU A 93 -14.89 -6.26 8.05
C GLU A 93 -14.00 -6.23 6.80
N LEU A 94 -14.48 -5.71 5.67
CA LEU A 94 -13.77 -5.93 4.40
C LEU A 94 -12.49 -5.08 4.31
N ILE A 95 -12.56 -3.77 4.58
CA ILE A 95 -11.39 -2.88 4.47
C ILE A 95 -10.40 -3.13 5.62
N SER A 96 -10.92 -3.34 6.84
CA SER A 96 -10.10 -3.61 8.02
C SER A 96 -9.30 -4.91 7.88
N ARG A 97 -9.81 -5.90 7.14
CA ARG A 97 -9.07 -7.13 6.80
C ARG A 97 -8.17 -6.99 5.58
N GLN A 98 -8.60 -6.28 4.53
CA GLN A 98 -7.82 -6.20 3.28
C GLN A 98 -6.54 -5.37 3.41
N VAL A 99 -6.55 -4.25 4.16
CA VAL A 99 -5.36 -3.40 4.31
C VAL A 99 -4.18 -4.18 4.92
N PRO A 100 -4.34 -4.90 6.06
CA PRO A 100 -3.28 -5.73 6.61
C PRO A 100 -2.82 -6.86 5.68
N VAL A 101 -3.76 -7.47 4.95
CA VAL A 101 -3.44 -8.57 4.02
C VAL A 101 -2.54 -8.09 2.88
N VAL A 102 -2.87 -6.95 2.25
CA VAL A 102 -2.04 -6.39 1.17
C VAL A 102 -0.67 -5.96 1.70
N LEU A 103 -0.60 -5.35 2.89
CA LEU A 103 0.67 -5.01 3.53
C LEU A 103 1.54 -6.25 3.79
N ALA A 104 0.95 -7.33 4.29
CA ALA A 104 1.67 -8.57 4.54
C ALA A 104 2.21 -9.20 3.24
N LYS A 105 1.42 -9.16 2.15
CA LYS A 105 1.85 -9.63 0.84
C LYS A 105 2.98 -8.78 0.26
N LEU A 106 2.91 -7.45 0.37
CA LEU A 106 3.97 -6.54 -0.07
C LEU A 106 5.27 -6.79 0.72
N ALA A 107 5.18 -6.96 2.04
CA ALA A 107 6.34 -7.30 2.87
C ALA A 107 6.97 -8.65 2.47
N ARG A 108 6.14 -9.64 2.10
CA ARG A 108 6.64 -10.92 1.58
C ARG A 108 7.35 -10.75 0.23
N ALA A 109 6.77 -9.99 -0.69
CA ALA A 109 7.37 -9.70 -1.98
C ALA A 109 8.72 -8.99 -1.84
N LEU A 110 8.84 -8.03 -0.92
CA LEU A 110 10.10 -7.37 -0.58
C LEU A 110 11.16 -8.37 -0.12
N ARG A 111 10.84 -9.22 0.87
CA ARG A 111 11.79 -10.23 1.37
C ARG A 111 12.25 -11.18 0.26
N ALA A 112 11.34 -11.62 -0.60
CA ALA A 112 11.66 -12.50 -1.73
C ALA A 112 12.58 -11.81 -2.75
N ALA A 113 12.28 -10.57 -3.13
CA ALA A 113 13.09 -9.81 -4.07
C ALA A 113 14.49 -9.50 -3.50
N THR A 114 14.60 -9.15 -2.22
CA THR A 114 15.90 -8.95 -1.54
C THR A 114 16.70 -10.25 -1.49
N GLY A 115 16.06 -11.39 -1.16
CA GLY A 115 16.73 -12.69 -1.17
C GLY A 115 17.26 -13.07 -2.56
N ALA A 116 16.45 -12.88 -3.60
CA ALA A 116 16.85 -13.12 -4.99
C ALA A 116 18.03 -12.24 -5.42
N LEU A 117 18.04 -10.96 -5.01
CA LEU A 117 19.15 -10.05 -5.28
C LEU A 117 20.45 -10.51 -4.61
N VAL A 118 20.38 -10.91 -3.34
CA VAL A 118 21.55 -11.41 -2.60
C VAL A 118 22.13 -12.66 -3.25
N ILE A 119 21.28 -13.62 -3.65
CA ILE A 119 21.71 -14.85 -4.35
C ILE A 119 22.38 -14.50 -5.69
N LYS A 120 21.82 -13.54 -6.43
CA LYS A 120 22.37 -13.10 -7.72
C LYS A 120 23.77 -12.50 -7.54
N ILE A 121 23.95 -11.62 -6.56
CA ILE A 121 25.25 -11.01 -6.23
C ILE A 121 26.28 -12.08 -5.85
N GLN A 122 25.90 -13.07 -5.02
CA GLN A 122 26.80 -14.14 -4.61
C GLN A 122 27.22 -15.01 -5.80
N THR A 123 26.26 -15.40 -6.66
CA THR A 123 26.54 -16.22 -7.84
C THR A 123 27.45 -15.51 -8.83
N GLU A 124 27.20 -14.23 -9.11
CA GLU A 124 28.03 -13.42 -10.01
C GLU A 124 29.44 -13.20 -9.43
N SER A 125 29.55 -12.99 -8.11
CA SER A 125 30.84 -12.88 -7.43
C SER A 125 31.64 -14.19 -7.47
N SER A 126 31.00 -15.35 -7.39
CA SER A 126 31.66 -16.66 -7.50
C SER A 126 32.07 -17.01 -8.93
N GLN A 127 31.44 -16.41 -9.95
CA GLN A 127 31.85 -16.56 -11.36
C GLN A 127 32.96 -15.59 -11.78
N ALA A 128 33.19 -14.53 -11.00
CA ALA A 128 34.20 -13.51 -11.25
C ALA A 128 35.62 -13.87 -10.77
N GLU A 129 35.93 -15.15 -10.61
CA GLU A 129 37.29 -15.65 -10.38
C GLU A 129 38.13 -15.55 -11.67
N GLY A 130 38.41 -14.31 -12.11
CA GLY A 130 39.16 -14.02 -13.33
C GLY A 130 39.49 -12.54 -13.49
N VAL A 131 40.56 -12.12 -12.82
CA VAL A 131 41.38 -10.90 -13.02
C VAL A 131 40.74 -9.77 -13.87
N GLY A 132 40.14 -8.78 -13.19
CA GLY A 132 39.77 -7.50 -13.80
C GLY A 132 38.75 -6.72 -12.96
N VAL A 133 38.94 -5.40 -12.80
CA VAL A 133 38.04 -4.53 -12.02
C VAL A 133 36.63 -4.61 -12.61
N HIS A 134 35.67 -5.00 -11.78
CA HIS A 134 34.29 -5.30 -12.15
C HIS A 134 33.53 -4.03 -12.62
N PRO A 135 32.65 -4.09 -13.65
CA PRO A 135 31.90 -2.93 -14.16
C PRO A 135 30.85 -2.34 -13.20
N LEU A 136 30.70 -2.88 -11.99
CA LEU A 136 29.77 -2.38 -10.96
C LEU A 136 30.40 -1.32 -10.03
N ALA A 137 31.68 -1.01 -10.20
CA ALA A 137 32.41 -0.04 -9.39
C ALA A 137 32.57 1.35 -10.06
N GLY A 138 31.90 1.60 -11.19
CA GLY A 138 31.92 2.86 -11.94
C GLY A 138 30.58 3.58 -11.91
#